data_AF-M0M7W4-F1
#
_entry.id   AF-M0M7W4-F1
#
_cell.length_a   1.000
_cell.length_b   1.000
_cell.length_c   1.000
_cell.angle_alpha   90.00
_cell.angle_beta   90.00
_cell.angle_gamma   90.00
#
_symmetry.space_group_name_H-M   'P 1'
#
loop_
_entity.id
_entity.type
_entity.pdbx_description
1 polymer ?
#
loop_
_entity_poly.entity_id
_entity_poly.type
_entity_poly.pdbx_seq_one_letter_code
_entity_poly.pdbx_strand_id
1 'polypeptide(L)'
;MLVVATLVLSAGCIGLSERSLPDGLAGYAGDPDNPYGDRNITVAVTAADSGRSFAPLVADAADYWETRGERYLNYSVNVTFVANESDPDIRVSFVPRIDRCGEVESAAGCAPEITSPSQTGETVGVRALDNLSANSTVRVLEHEFGHALGLGHGDPPRELMATHTTLTSLPKPNASERALAWNDSTLSVFIAGDVSAAEREEIDHALDYYDRGAEGHVPKNVSFRVVSRFENADVVIRPAERSPCGPGAGSCGSVLGSDSDGDGALETYTRLEIVYSGLDADAVGWHVARWLALGFGIENESAYPPVLRETTGHDERRGDWWR
;
A
#
# COMPACT_ATOMS: atom_id res chain seq x y z
N MET A 1 -8.69 6.24 -10.32
CA MET A 1 -7.25 6.53 -10.21
C MET A 1 -6.73 5.61 -9.11
N LEU A 2 -5.92 4.62 -9.47
CA LEU A 2 -5.42 3.57 -8.57
C LEU A 2 -4.44 4.22 -7.58
N VAL A 3 -4.71 4.19 -6.28
CA VAL A 3 -3.76 4.66 -5.27
C VAL A 3 -2.94 3.45 -4.85
N VAL A 4 -1.80 3.26 -5.52
CA VAL A 4 -0.80 2.31 -5.07
C VAL A 4 -0.05 2.96 -3.90
N ALA A 5 0.02 2.26 -2.77
CA ALA A 5 0.72 2.74 -1.59
C ALA A 5 2.19 3.02 -1.94
N THR A 6 2.55 4.30 -1.99
CA THR A 6 3.93 4.74 -2.23
C THR A 6 4.64 4.76 -0.87
N LEU A 7 5.50 3.77 -0.60
CA LEU A 7 6.34 3.79 0.61
C LEU A 7 7.63 4.58 0.33
N VAL A 8 8.03 5.41 1.30
CA VAL A 8 9.17 6.33 1.23
C VAL A 8 10.40 5.66 1.84
N LEU A 9 11.54 5.72 1.15
CA LEU A 9 12.87 5.33 1.63
C LEU A 9 13.77 6.57 1.61
N SER A 10 14.37 6.94 2.73
CA SER A 10 15.44 7.95 2.77
C SER A 10 16.30 7.74 4.01
N ALA A 11 17.61 7.94 3.89
CA ALA A 11 18.57 7.82 4.96
C ALA A 11 19.25 9.18 5.18
N GLY A 12 19.53 9.52 6.43
CA GLY A 12 20.16 10.79 6.84
C GLY A 12 21.64 10.60 7.16
N CYS A 13 22.49 11.44 6.58
CA CYS A 13 23.93 11.49 6.84
C CYS A 13 24.22 12.17 8.19
N ILE A 14 25.19 11.64 8.95
CA ILE A 14 25.91 12.43 9.97
C ILE A 14 27.40 12.43 9.60
N GLY A 15 27.89 13.60 9.20
CA GLY A 15 29.32 13.86 9.06
C GLY A 15 29.95 14.13 10.42
N LEU A 16 31.04 13.43 10.74
CA LEU A 16 31.93 13.78 11.83
C LEU A 16 33.32 14.09 11.28
N SER A 17 33.81 15.26 11.72
CA SER A 17 35.03 15.92 11.29
C SER A 17 36.31 15.13 11.58
N GLU A 18 37.25 15.28 10.65
CA GLU A 18 38.65 14.83 10.62
C GLU A 18 39.27 14.40 11.95
N ARG A 19 39.45 13.08 12.11
CA ARG A 19 40.45 12.50 13.01
C ARG A 19 41.44 11.74 12.15
N SER A 20 42.73 12.07 12.29
CA SER A 20 43.82 11.43 11.55
C SER A 20 43.75 9.91 11.68
N LEU A 21 43.79 9.22 10.53
CA LEU A 21 43.74 7.76 10.43
C LEU A 21 44.89 7.12 11.22
N PRO A 22 44.65 6.10 12.06
CA PRO A 22 45.71 5.34 12.69
C PRO A 22 46.46 4.46 11.66
N ASP A 23 47.73 4.19 11.97
CA ASP A 23 48.78 3.47 11.21
C ASP A 23 48.45 2.01 10.76
N GLY A 24 47.19 1.59 10.78
CA GLY A 24 46.74 0.22 10.53
C GLY A 24 46.63 -0.21 9.05
N LEU A 25 46.88 0.68 8.08
CA LEU A 25 46.76 0.38 6.64
C LEU A 25 48.10 0.05 5.95
N ALA A 26 49.20 -0.03 6.70
CA ALA A 26 50.48 -0.45 6.16
C ALA A 26 50.47 -1.96 5.85
N GLY A 27 49.98 -2.32 4.66
CA GLY A 27 49.92 -3.70 4.16
C GLY A 27 48.64 -4.10 3.41
N TYR A 28 47.71 -3.17 3.19
CA TYR A 28 46.44 -3.45 2.50
C TYR A 28 46.65 -3.75 1.00
N ALA A 29 46.16 -4.91 0.56
CA ALA A 29 46.20 -5.37 -0.84
C ALA A 29 44.80 -5.41 -1.50
N GLY A 30 43.78 -4.86 -0.83
CA GLY A 30 42.41 -4.81 -1.33
C GLY A 30 42.17 -3.65 -2.29
N ASP A 31 40.98 -3.63 -2.87
CA ASP A 31 40.53 -2.57 -3.77
C ASP A 31 40.33 -1.27 -2.96
N PRO A 32 40.96 -0.13 -3.32
CA PRO A 32 40.73 1.14 -2.64
C PRO A 32 39.28 1.63 -2.75
N ASP A 33 38.52 1.13 -3.74
CA ASP A 33 37.12 1.45 -3.94
C ASP A 33 36.18 0.50 -3.16
N ASN A 34 36.68 -0.61 -2.61
CA ASN A 34 35.88 -1.56 -1.81
C ASN A 34 36.02 -1.28 -0.30
N PRO A 35 34.95 -0.82 0.38
CA PRO A 35 35.01 -0.52 1.81
C PRO A 35 35.10 -1.76 2.71
N TYR A 36 34.85 -2.97 2.23
CA TYR A 36 34.90 -4.20 3.05
C TYR A 36 36.28 -4.84 3.15
N GLY A 37 37.26 -4.39 2.36
CA GLY A 37 38.60 -4.97 2.39
C GLY A 37 38.78 -6.29 1.63
N ASP A 38 37.72 -7.08 1.51
CA ASP A 38 37.63 -8.29 0.69
C ASP A 38 36.42 -8.19 -0.24
N ARG A 39 36.53 -8.77 -1.43
CA ARG A 39 35.41 -8.92 -2.38
C ARG A 39 34.44 -10.02 -1.93
N ASN A 40 34.88 -10.96 -1.11
CA ASN A 40 34.01 -12.01 -0.57
C ASN A 40 33.28 -11.48 0.67
N ILE A 41 31.96 -11.33 0.57
CA ILE A 41 31.10 -10.79 1.62
C ILE A 41 30.20 -11.91 2.11
N THR A 42 30.16 -12.11 3.42
CA THR A 42 29.28 -13.07 4.09
C THR A 42 27.97 -12.40 4.50
N VAL A 43 26.85 -13.03 4.13
CA VAL A 43 25.50 -12.55 4.46
C VAL A 43 24.80 -13.59 5.32
N ALA A 44 24.25 -13.16 6.46
CA ALA A 44 23.36 -13.99 7.27
C ALA A 44 21.96 -13.35 7.36
N VAL A 45 20.94 -14.22 7.43
CA VAL A 45 19.55 -13.80 7.65
C VAL A 45 19.15 -14.13 9.08
N THR A 46 18.66 -13.12 9.79
CA THR A 46 17.92 -13.33 11.04
C THR A 46 16.49 -13.71 10.68
N ALA A 47 16.06 -14.90 11.11
CA ALA A 47 14.71 -15.39 10.83
C ALA A 47 13.66 -14.41 11.39
N ALA A 48 12.67 -14.06 10.57
CA ALA A 48 11.49 -13.37 11.05
C ALA A 48 10.58 -14.36 11.78
N ASP A 49 9.75 -13.86 12.69
CA ASP A 49 8.67 -14.64 13.32
C ASP A 49 7.56 -15.04 12.32
N SER A 50 7.62 -14.55 11.07
CA SER A 50 6.59 -14.75 10.05
C SER A 50 6.56 -16.15 9.42
N GLY A 51 7.51 -17.04 9.73
CA GLY A 51 7.58 -18.41 9.19
C GLY A 51 7.87 -18.50 7.68
N ARG A 52 8.05 -17.36 6.99
CA ARG A 52 8.41 -17.26 5.59
C ARG A 52 9.90 -17.49 5.40
N SER A 53 10.27 -18.22 4.35
CA SER A 53 11.68 -18.37 3.95
C SER A 53 12.14 -17.15 3.15
N PHE A 54 13.04 -16.36 3.72
CA PHE A 54 13.62 -15.19 3.07
C PHE A 54 14.98 -15.44 2.41
N ALA A 55 15.65 -16.55 2.74
CA ALA A 55 16.98 -16.85 2.21
C ALA A 55 17.03 -16.85 0.66
N PRO A 56 16.05 -17.40 -0.08
CA PRO A 56 16.05 -17.30 -1.55
C PRO A 56 15.96 -15.85 -2.05
N LEU A 57 15.18 -15.00 -1.41
CA LEU A 57 14.99 -13.61 -1.82
C LEU A 57 16.24 -12.76 -1.55
N VAL A 58 16.95 -13.07 -0.47
CA VAL A 58 18.25 -12.46 -0.16
C VAL A 58 19.31 -12.90 -1.16
N ALA A 59 19.30 -14.17 -1.57
CA ALA A 59 20.19 -14.67 -2.61
C ALA A 59 19.91 -14.00 -3.97
N ASP A 60 18.64 -13.85 -4.36
CA ASP A 60 18.27 -13.16 -5.61
C ASP A 60 18.75 -11.70 -5.62
N ALA A 61 18.60 -10.98 -4.50
CA ALA A 61 19.07 -9.60 -4.38
C ALA A 61 20.61 -9.50 -4.34
N ALA A 62 21.29 -10.49 -3.78
CA ALA A 62 22.75 -10.55 -3.78
C ALA A 62 23.30 -10.80 -5.20
N ASP A 63 22.71 -11.73 -5.95
CA ASP A 63 23.09 -12.05 -7.34
C ASP A 63 23.00 -10.81 -8.25
N TYR A 64 22.03 -9.92 -8.00
CA TYR A 64 21.95 -8.63 -8.70
C TYR A 64 23.27 -7.84 -8.63
N TRP A 65 23.86 -7.74 -7.43
CA TRP A 65 25.09 -6.99 -7.19
C TRP A 65 26.35 -7.77 -7.57
N GLU A 66 26.38 -9.08 -7.39
CA GLU A 66 27.49 -9.91 -7.89
C GLU A 66 27.65 -9.77 -9.42
N THR A 67 26.53 -9.73 -10.14
CA THR A 67 26.51 -9.65 -11.60
C THR A 67 26.68 -8.24 -12.16
N ARG A 68 26.44 -7.19 -11.37
CA ARG A 68 26.44 -5.79 -11.83
C ARG A 68 27.39 -4.87 -11.05
N GLY A 69 28.10 -5.39 -10.05
CA GLY A 69 28.97 -4.61 -9.16
C GLY A 69 29.99 -3.77 -9.93
N GLU A 70 30.74 -4.38 -10.85
CA GLU A 70 31.75 -3.65 -11.66
C GLU A 70 31.18 -2.44 -12.42
N ARG A 71 29.90 -2.49 -12.80
CA ARG A 71 29.25 -1.42 -13.54
C ARG A 71 28.83 -0.24 -12.67
N TYR A 72 28.44 -0.49 -11.43
CA TYR A 72 27.79 0.52 -10.57
C TYR A 72 28.62 0.87 -9.34
N LEU A 73 29.34 -0.09 -8.76
CA LEU A 73 30.17 0.05 -7.57
C LEU A 73 31.64 0.36 -7.91
N ASN A 74 32.06 0.14 -9.16
CA ASN A 74 33.46 0.14 -9.62
C ASN A 74 34.33 -0.99 -9.04
N TYR A 75 33.75 -1.90 -8.26
CA TYR A 75 34.40 -3.12 -7.77
C TYR A 75 33.44 -4.31 -7.84
N SER A 76 33.99 -5.53 -7.86
CA SER A 76 33.21 -6.77 -7.88
C SER A 76 32.98 -7.28 -6.46
N VAL A 77 31.81 -7.86 -6.20
CA VAL A 77 31.48 -8.55 -4.95
C VAL A 77 31.12 -10.00 -5.21
N ASN A 78 31.47 -10.88 -4.28
CA ASN A 78 31.02 -12.27 -4.23
C ASN A 78 30.33 -12.46 -2.88
N VAL A 79 29.03 -12.70 -2.89
CA VAL A 79 28.21 -12.84 -1.71
C VAL A 79 28.03 -14.31 -1.38
N THR A 80 28.47 -14.72 -0.19
CA THR A 80 28.22 -16.06 0.33
C THR A 80 27.18 -16.01 1.43
N PHE A 81 26.04 -16.69 1.22
CA PHE A 81 25.06 -16.87 2.27
C PHE A 81 25.54 -17.90 3.29
N VAL A 82 25.64 -17.49 4.56
CA VAL A 82 26.04 -18.36 5.66
C VAL A 82 24.93 -18.42 6.70
N ALA A 83 24.22 -19.54 6.74
CA ALA A 83 23.17 -19.76 7.71
C ALA A 83 23.74 -19.78 9.14
N ASN A 84 23.10 -19.04 10.06
CA ASN A 84 23.49 -18.96 11.48
C ASN A 84 24.92 -18.47 11.74
N GLU A 85 25.50 -17.68 10.84
CA GLU A 85 26.77 -17.03 11.11
C GLU A 85 26.64 -16.03 12.26
N SER A 86 27.54 -16.17 13.22
CA SER A 86 27.62 -15.33 14.41
C SER A 86 28.16 -13.94 14.07
N ASP A 87 29.08 -13.86 13.11
CA ASP A 87 29.76 -12.61 12.73
C ASP A 87 29.83 -12.45 11.20
N PRO A 88 28.68 -12.26 10.52
CA PRO A 88 28.66 -12.01 9.08
C PRO A 88 29.06 -10.57 8.79
N ASP A 89 29.55 -10.31 7.59
CA ASP A 89 29.81 -8.95 7.11
C ASP A 89 28.51 -8.13 7.03
N ILE A 90 27.42 -8.78 6.58
CA ILE A 90 26.08 -8.18 6.50
C ILE A 90 25.05 -9.10 7.18
N ARG A 91 24.23 -8.53 8.06
CA ARG A 91 23.08 -9.21 8.68
C ARG A 91 21.77 -8.61 8.19
N VAL A 92 20.96 -9.42 7.52
CA VAL A 92 19.62 -9.04 7.05
C VAL A 92 18.58 -9.48 8.08
N SER A 93 17.75 -8.55 8.54
CA SER A 93 16.68 -8.78 9.51
C SER A 93 15.32 -8.38 8.94
N PHE A 94 14.38 -9.31 8.92
CA PHE A 94 13.01 -9.07 8.48
C PHE A 94 12.13 -8.76 9.67
N VAL A 95 11.45 -7.61 9.64
CA VAL A 95 10.70 -7.06 10.77
C VAL A 95 9.29 -6.64 10.34
N PRO A 96 8.29 -6.67 11.24
CA PRO A 96 6.92 -6.27 10.90
C PRO A 96 6.79 -4.76 10.67
N ARG A 97 7.73 -3.96 11.20
CA ARG A 97 7.74 -2.50 11.07
C ARG A 97 9.15 -1.95 11.22
N ILE A 98 9.49 -0.97 10.39
CA ILE A 98 10.69 -0.13 10.55
C ILE A 98 10.23 1.27 10.94
N ASP A 99 10.29 1.58 12.23
CA ASP A 99 9.85 2.86 12.76
C ASP A 99 10.65 4.04 12.23
N ARG A 100 11.97 3.84 12.13
CA ARG A 100 12.90 4.85 11.69
C ARG A 100 14.09 4.25 10.95
N CYS A 101 14.45 4.89 9.84
CA CYS A 101 15.71 4.70 9.14
C CYS A 101 16.33 6.08 8.87
N GLY A 102 17.35 6.47 9.63
CA GLY A 102 17.83 7.85 9.60
C GLY A 102 16.71 8.85 9.92
N GLU A 103 16.42 9.75 8.99
CA GLU A 103 15.35 10.77 9.10
C GLU A 103 13.99 10.31 8.56
N VAL A 104 13.88 9.08 8.04
CA VAL A 104 12.62 8.56 7.50
C VAL A 104 11.83 7.77 8.51
N GLU A 105 10.55 8.08 8.54
CA GLU A 105 9.51 7.34 9.23
C GLU A 105 8.85 6.34 8.26
N SER A 106 8.55 5.13 8.75
CA SER A 106 7.83 4.10 7.99
C SER A 106 8.50 3.63 6.69
N ALA A 107 9.79 3.28 6.77
CA ALA A 107 10.56 2.77 5.64
C ALA A 107 10.23 1.30 5.30
N ALA A 108 10.34 0.93 4.01
CA ALA A 108 10.20 -0.46 3.55
C ALA A 108 11.46 -1.31 3.79
N GLY A 109 12.61 -0.67 3.79
CA GLY A 109 13.92 -1.22 4.09
C GLY A 109 14.79 -0.19 4.83
N CYS A 110 15.95 -0.64 5.33
CA CYS A 110 16.92 0.24 5.93
C CYS A 110 18.32 -0.39 5.97
N ALA A 111 19.29 0.32 5.42
CA ALA A 111 20.71 0.03 5.50
C ALA A 111 21.52 1.33 5.62
N PRO A 112 22.70 1.29 6.26
CA PRO A 112 23.63 2.41 6.24
C PRO A 112 24.30 2.54 4.87
N GLU A 113 24.56 3.78 4.43
CA GLU A 113 25.44 4.05 3.29
C GLU A 113 26.90 3.89 3.73
N ILE A 114 27.59 2.89 3.18
CA ILE A 114 28.98 2.57 3.52
C ILE A 114 29.94 3.38 2.65
N THR A 115 30.61 4.37 3.23
CA THR A 115 31.51 5.30 2.51
C THR A 115 32.96 5.18 2.97
N SER A 116 33.24 4.36 3.98
CA SER A 116 34.58 4.18 4.53
C SER A 116 34.79 2.80 5.16
N PRO A 117 36.03 2.25 5.13
CA PRO A 117 36.33 0.97 5.78
C PRO A 117 36.11 0.94 7.29
N SER A 118 36.09 2.08 7.97
CA SER A 118 35.74 2.12 9.40
C SER A 118 34.29 1.72 9.69
N GLN A 119 33.39 1.79 8.71
CA GLN A 119 31.99 1.41 8.86
C GLN A 119 31.75 -0.09 8.69
N THR A 120 32.72 -0.83 8.17
CA THR A 120 32.65 -2.29 7.93
C THR A 120 33.46 -3.09 8.96
N GLY A 121 34.02 -2.43 9.98
CA GLY A 121 34.74 -3.09 11.08
C GLY A 121 33.83 -3.88 12.04
N GLU A 122 32.51 -3.74 11.90
CA GLU A 122 31.47 -4.51 12.60
C GLU A 122 30.43 -4.98 11.56
N THR A 123 29.59 -5.97 11.91
CA THR A 123 28.49 -6.43 11.05
C THR A 123 27.58 -5.28 10.61
N VAL A 124 27.42 -5.10 9.30
CA VAL A 124 26.49 -4.14 8.71
C VAL A 124 25.06 -4.66 8.81
N GLY A 125 24.18 -3.86 9.43
CA GLY A 125 22.77 -4.21 9.61
C GLY A 125 21.88 -3.74 8.45
N VAL A 126 21.21 -4.69 7.80
CA VAL A 126 20.15 -4.44 6.80
C VAL A 126 18.81 -4.88 7.38
N ARG A 127 17.78 -4.06 7.25
CA ARG A 127 16.41 -4.39 7.67
C ARG A 127 15.44 -4.28 6.50
N ALA A 128 14.44 -5.15 6.45
CA ALA A 128 13.36 -5.08 5.47
C ALA A 128 12.02 -5.49 6.10
N LEU A 129 10.91 -5.01 5.54
CA LEU A 129 9.57 -5.44 5.97
C LEU A 129 9.35 -6.92 5.63
N ASP A 130 8.75 -7.66 6.56
CA ASP A 130 8.47 -9.10 6.41
C ASP A 130 7.18 -9.42 5.63
N ASN A 131 6.35 -8.40 5.38
CA ASN A 131 5.01 -8.51 4.81
C ASN A 131 4.90 -8.02 3.35
N LEU A 132 6.02 -7.91 2.64
CA LEU A 132 6.08 -7.55 1.22
C LEU A 132 5.93 -8.78 0.31
N SER A 133 5.41 -8.60 -0.90
CA SER A 133 5.46 -9.64 -1.94
C SER A 133 6.91 -10.04 -2.24
N ALA A 134 7.13 -11.22 -2.82
CA ALA A 134 8.48 -11.70 -3.14
C ALA A 134 9.27 -10.71 -4.00
N ASN A 135 8.66 -10.19 -5.08
CA ASN A 135 9.28 -9.21 -5.96
C ASN A 135 9.61 -7.90 -5.22
N SER A 136 8.67 -7.38 -4.42
CA SER A 136 8.89 -6.17 -3.63
C SER A 136 9.99 -6.36 -2.58
N THR A 137 10.07 -7.55 -1.98
CA THR A 137 11.12 -7.89 -1.01
C THR A 137 12.49 -7.88 -1.67
N VAL A 138 12.63 -8.53 -2.83
CA VAL A 138 13.90 -8.54 -3.60
C VAL A 138 14.27 -7.12 -4.01
N ARG A 139 13.33 -6.34 -4.53
CA ARG A 139 13.57 -4.95 -4.93
C ARG A 139 14.06 -4.06 -3.78
N VAL A 140 13.48 -4.21 -2.59
CA VAL A 140 13.95 -3.51 -1.39
C VAL A 140 15.36 -3.98 -1.02
N LEU A 141 15.62 -5.29 -0.99
CA LEU A 141 16.94 -5.81 -0.65
C LEU A 141 18.02 -5.40 -1.66
N GLU A 142 17.72 -5.36 -2.95
CA GLU A 142 18.61 -4.81 -3.98
C GLU A 142 18.97 -3.35 -3.67
N HIS A 143 18.01 -2.52 -3.29
CA HIS A 143 18.23 -1.13 -2.89
C HIS A 143 19.09 -1.02 -1.61
N GLU A 144 18.72 -1.75 -0.56
CA GLU A 144 19.44 -1.72 0.72
C GLU A 144 20.87 -2.26 0.61
N PHE A 145 21.09 -3.28 -0.24
CA PHE A 145 22.43 -3.73 -0.56
C PHE A 145 23.23 -2.70 -1.36
N GLY A 146 22.60 -1.89 -2.20
CA GLY A 146 23.25 -0.75 -2.82
C GLY A 146 23.84 0.20 -1.78
N HIS A 147 23.08 0.55 -0.73
CA HIS A 147 23.58 1.35 0.38
C HIS A 147 24.70 0.66 1.16
N ALA A 148 24.50 -0.61 1.52
CA ALA A 148 25.52 -1.39 2.21
C ALA A 148 26.81 -1.50 1.39
N LEU A 149 26.74 -1.41 0.06
CA LEU A 149 27.87 -1.41 -0.87
C LEU A 149 28.32 0.00 -1.30
N GLY A 150 27.79 1.06 -0.67
CA GLY A 150 28.30 2.42 -0.79
C GLY A 150 27.65 3.30 -1.86
N LEU A 151 26.48 2.93 -2.37
CA LEU A 151 25.68 3.78 -3.24
C LEU A 151 24.70 4.63 -2.44
N GLY A 152 24.57 5.89 -2.80
CA GLY A 152 23.50 6.78 -2.36
C GLY A 152 22.31 6.79 -3.32
N HIS A 153 21.25 7.52 -2.97
CA HIS A 153 20.02 7.55 -3.77
C HIS A 153 20.17 8.23 -5.16
N GLY A 154 21.22 9.02 -5.35
CA GLY A 154 21.50 9.71 -6.61
C GLY A 154 22.26 8.86 -7.63
N ASP A 155 22.78 7.72 -7.19
CA ASP A 155 23.70 6.90 -7.95
C ASP A 155 22.98 5.96 -8.92
N PRO A 156 23.65 5.57 -10.02
CA PRO A 156 23.13 4.52 -10.89
C PRO A 156 23.16 3.16 -10.17
N PRO A 157 22.15 2.29 -10.38
CA PRO A 157 21.00 2.47 -11.25
C PRO A 157 19.91 3.33 -10.60
N ARG A 158 19.62 4.50 -11.19
CA ARG A 158 18.78 5.54 -10.57
C ARG A 158 17.36 5.10 -10.25
N GLU A 159 16.77 4.21 -11.04
CA GLU A 159 15.43 3.68 -10.76
C GLU A 159 15.40 2.70 -9.59
N LEU A 160 16.53 2.00 -9.33
CA LEU A 160 16.67 1.10 -8.18
C LEU A 160 17.00 1.90 -6.93
N MET A 161 17.98 2.80 -7.01
CA MET A 161 18.44 3.61 -5.88
C MET A 161 17.54 4.82 -5.58
N ALA A 162 16.47 5.06 -6.34
CA ALA A 162 15.53 6.13 -6.04
C ALA A 162 14.93 6.00 -4.62
N THR A 163 14.66 7.13 -3.98
CA THR A 163 14.02 7.21 -2.65
C THR A 163 12.57 6.71 -2.63
N HIS A 164 11.98 6.45 -3.79
CA HIS A 164 10.59 6.04 -3.92
C HIS A 164 10.47 4.96 -4.97
N THR A 165 9.73 3.91 -4.61
CA THR A 165 9.31 2.87 -5.53
C THR A 165 7.92 2.39 -5.15
N THR A 166 7.20 1.88 -6.14
CA THR A 166 5.95 1.17 -5.90
C THR A 166 6.26 -0.23 -5.39
N LEU A 167 5.66 -0.62 -4.26
CA LEU A 167 5.78 -1.94 -3.67
C LEU A 167 4.39 -2.52 -3.42
N THR A 168 4.32 -3.84 -3.42
CA THR A 168 3.12 -4.61 -3.06
C THR A 168 3.35 -5.45 -1.82
N SER A 169 2.33 -5.58 -0.98
CA SER A 169 2.34 -6.46 0.19
C SER A 169 2.10 -7.93 -0.18
N LEU A 170 2.17 -8.80 0.81
CA LEU A 170 1.58 -10.13 0.73
C LEU A 170 0.06 -10.03 0.49
N PRO A 171 -0.57 -11.07 -0.08
CA PRO A 171 -2.00 -11.10 -0.31
C PRO A 171 -2.81 -10.77 0.94
N LYS A 172 -3.86 -9.97 0.79
CA LYS A 172 -4.77 -9.57 1.86
C LYS A 172 -6.23 -9.85 1.48
N PRO A 173 -7.14 -9.94 2.46
CA PRO A 173 -8.56 -10.05 2.17
C PRO A 173 -9.07 -8.81 1.44
N ASN A 174 -9.81 -9.06 0.37
CA ASN A 174 -10.43 -8.02 -0.47
C ASN A 174 -11.53 -7.29 0.28
N ALA A 175 -11.85 -6.08 -0.14
CA ALA A 175 -12.90 -5.24 0.43
C ALA A 175 -14.26 -5.96 0.38
N SER A 176 -14.51 -6.74 -0.68
CA SER A 176 -15.70 -7.58 -0.84
C SER A 176 -15.79 -8.77 0.12
N GLU A 177 -14.68 -9.15 0.77
CA GLU A 177 -14.62 -10.25 1.74
C GLU A 177 -14.68 -9.74 3.18
N ARG A 178 -14.66 -8.42 3.39
CA ARG A 178 -14.65 -7.78 4.70
C ARG A 178 -16.07 -7.44 5.15
N ALA A 179 -16.32 -7.59 6.44
CA ALA A 179 -17.54 -7.08 7.05
C ALA A 179 -17.65 -5.55 6.93
N LEU A 180 -16.51 -4.84 7.03
CA LEU A 180 -16.42 -3.41 6.78
C LEU A 180 -15.07 -3.11 6.12
N ALA A 181 -15.09 -2.57 4.90
CA ALA A 181 -13.90 -2.20 4.15
C ALA A 181 -13.51 -0.71 4.31
N TRP A 182 -14.24 0.03 5.14
CA TRP A 182 -13.98 1.43 5.46
C TRP A 182 -13.11 1.55 6.71
N ASN A 183 -12.37 2.66 6.80
CA ASN A 183 -11.52 2.94 7.97
C ASN A 183 -12.33 3.36 9.21
N ASP A 184 -13.53 3.90 9.02
CA ASP A 184 -14.46 4.28 10.09
C ASP A 184 -15.83 3.63 9.81
N SER A 185 -16.56 3.29 10.88
CA SER A 185 -17.94 2.82 10.75
C SER A 185 -18.95 3.97 10.62
N THR A 186 -18.54 5.21 10.86
CA THR A 186 -19.33 6.42 10.59
C THR A 186 -18.91 7.05 9.27
N LEU A 187 -19.68 6.82 8.22
CA LEU A 187 -19.37 7.31 6.87
C LEU A 187 -19.86 8.75 6.69
N SER A 188 -18.95 9.62 6.25
CA SER A 188 -19.28 11.00 5.93
C SER A 188 -19.86 11.11 4.53
N VAL A 189 -21.06 11.69 4.40
CA VAL A 189 -21.82 11.75 3.15
C VAL A 189 -21.88 13.19 2.65
N PHE A 190 -21.45 13.43 1.42
CA PHE A 190 -21.65 14.71 0.75
C PHE A 190 -22.69 14.55 -0.37
N ILE A 191 -23.72 15.38 -0.34
CA ILE A 191 -24.75 15.45 -1.37
C ILE A 191 -24.46 16.70 -2.18
N ALA A 192 -24.12 16.52 -3.45
CA ALA A 192 -23.70 17.59 -4.33
C ALA A 192 -24.89 18.33 -4.95
N GLY A 193 -24.74 19.65 -5.10
CA GLY A 193 -25.74 20.51 -5.74
C GLY A 193 -27.01 20.71 -4.91
N ASP A 194 -27.98 21.37 -5.52
CA ASP A 194 -29.28 21.63 -4.90
C ASP A 194 -30.26 20.50 -5.24
N VAL A 195 -30.39 19.54 -4.33
CA VAL A 195 -31.42 18.49 -4.41
C VAL A 195 -32.75 19.00 -3.85
N SER A 196 -33.86 18.53 -4.42
CA SER A 196 -35.19 18.83 -3.87
C SER A 196 -35.40 18.18 -2.50
N ALA A 197 -36.37 18.67 -1.73
CA ALA A 197 -36.71 18.09 -0.43
C ALA A 197 -37.14 16.61 -0.53
N ALA A 198 -37.86 16.25 -1.59
CA ALA A 198 -38.30 14.87 -1.84
C ALA A 198 -37.11 13.95 -2.16
N GLU A 199 -36.17 14.39 -3.01
CA GLU A 199 -34.95 13.62 -3.27
C GLU A 199 -34.10 13.47 -2.00
N ARG A 200 -34.07 14.52 -1.17
CA ARG A 200 -33.32 14.47 0.08
C ARG A 200 -33.91 13.44 1.04
N GLU A 201 -35.22 13.41 1.19
CA GLU A 201 -35.93 12.42 2.02
C GLU A 201 -35.63 10.98 1.54
N GLU A 202 -35.64 10.75 0.22
CA GLU A 202 -35.32 9.46 -0.39
C GLU A 202 -33.85 9.04 -0.17
N ILE A 203 -32.91 9.98 -0.25
CA ILE A 203 -31.51 9.73 0.13
C ILE A 203 -31.41 9.37 1.61
N ASP A 204 -32.10 10.10 2.48
CA ASP A 204 -32.08 9.84 3.93
C ASP A 204 -32.67 8.44 4.23
N HIS A 205 -33.73 8.00 3.53
CA HIS A 205 -34.24 6.62 3.62
C HIS A 205 -33.21 5.56 3.23
N ALA A 206 -32.39 5.82 2.21
CA ALA A 206 -31.31 4.94 1.83
C ALA A 206 -30.22 4.83 2.90
N LEU A 207 -29.81 5.96 3.48
CA LEU A 207 -28.83 5.95 4.57
C LEU A 207 -29.37 5.22 5.81
N ASP A 208 -30.63 5.50 6.18
CA ASP A 208 -31.30 4.89 7.32
C ASP A 208 -31.48 3.37 7.16
N TYR A 209 -31.70 2.87 5.93
CA TYR A 209 -31.77 1.43 5.65
C TYR A 209 -30.46 0.71 6.02
N TYR A 210 -29.32 1.31 5.68
CA TYR A 210 -27.99 0.78 6.03
C TYR A 210 -27.62 1.00 7.50
N ASP A 211 -28.02 2.13 8.10
CA ASP A 211 -27.86 2.38 9.55
C ASP A 211 -28.56 1.31 10.40
N ARG A 212 -29.70 0.79 9.93
CA ARG A 212 -30.40 -0.35 10.54
C ARG A 212 -29.78 -1.73 10.25
N GLY A 213 -28.68 -1.77 9.51
CA GLY A 213 -27.96 -3.00 9.19
C GLY A 213 -28.40 -3.68 7.89
N ALA A 214 -29.27 -3.05 7.08
CA ALA A 214 -29.72 -3.57 5.78
C ALA A 214 -30.12 -5.06 5.84
N GLU A 215 -31.00 -5.42 6.78
CA GLU A 215 -31.45 -6.81 7.01
C GLU A 215 -30.31 -7.82 7.31
N GLY A 216 -29.20 -7.34 7.87
CA GLY A 216 -28.03 -8.15 8.19
C GLY A 216 -26.98 -8.22 7.08
N HIS A 217 -27.14 -7.48 5.98
CA HIS A 217 -26.14 -7.41 4.91
C HIS A 217 -24.98 -6.48 5.25
N VAL A 218 -25.11 -5.60 6.26
CA VAL A 218 -24.01 -4.76 6.74
C VAL A 218 -23.90 -4.78 8.28
N PRO A 219 -22.73 -4.43 8.85
CA PRO A 219 -22.56 -4.35 10.30
C PRO A 219 -23.51 -3.34 10.96
N LYS A 220 -24.03 -3.68 12.14
CA LYS A 220 -25.00 -2.87 12.90
C LYS A 220 -24.43 -1.59 13.51
N ASN A 221 -23.13 -1.39 13.45
CA ASN A 221 -22.44 -0.20 13.97
C ASN A 221 -22.07 0.79 12.87
N VAL A 222 -22.53 0.56 11.63
CA VAL A 222 -22.44 1.53 10.55
C VAL A 222 -23.40 2.67 10.82
N SER A 223 -22.94 3.90 10.62
CA SER A 223 -23.80 5.09 10.65
C SER A 223 -23.34 6.11 9.62
N PHE A 224 -24.18 7.12 9.37
CA PHE A 224 -23.90 8.13 8.35
C PHE A 224 -23.97 9.53 8.93
N ARG A 225 -23.10 10.41 8.43
CA ARG A 225 -23.08 11.83 8.82
C ARG A 225 -22.95 12.69 7.59
N VAL A 226 -23.95 13.53 7.33
CA VAL A 226 -23.89 14.46 6.21
C VAL A 226 -22.89 15.59 6.49
N VAL A 227 -22.00 15.84 5.53
CA VAL A 227 -20.97 16.88 5.58
C VAL A 227 -21.18 17.89 4.44
N SER A 228 -20.68 19.11 4.61
CA SER A 228 -20.88 20.22 3.67
C SER A 228 -19.77 20.35 2.62
N ARG A 229 -18.70 19.55 2.70
CA ARG A 229 -17.56 19.60 1.77
C ARG A 229 -17.24 18.22 1.24
N PHE A 230 -17.00 18.15 -0.06
CA PHE A 230 -16.68 16.91 -0.76
C PHE A 230 -15.36 16.29 -0.28
N GLU A 231 -14.37 17.12 0.12
CA GLU A 231 -13.05 16.63 0.55
C GLU A 231 -13.11 15.75 1.81
N ASN A 232 -14.16 15.93 2.61
CA ASN A 232 -14.36 15.24 3.87
C ASN A 232 -15.33 14.05 3.76
N ALA A 233 -15.71 13.67 2.53
CA ALA A 233 -16.75 12.68 2.29
C ALA A 233 -16.16 11.33 1.86
N ASP A 234 -16.65 10.29 2.51
CA ASP A 234 -16.47 8.88 2.13
C ASP A 234 -17.47 8.51 1.04
N VAL A 235 -18.71 9.02 1.12
CA VAL A 235 -19.75 8.82 0.11
C VAL A 235 -20.11 10.15 -0.54
N VAL A 236 -20.04 10.22 -1.86
CA VAL A 236 -20.44 11.39 -2.66
C VAL A 236 -21.63 11.02 -3.51
N ILE A 237 -22.76 11.67 -3.28
CA ILE A 237 -23.99 11.49 -4.05
C ILE A 237 -24.18 12.71 -4.93
N ARG A 238 -24.28 12.51 -6.25
CA ARG A 238 -24.32 13.60 -7.22
C ARG A 238 -25.45 13.43 -8.25
N PRO A 239 -26.47 14.30 -8.26
CA PRO A 239 -27.35 14.43 -9.41
C PRO A 239 -26.56 14.96 -10.61
N ALA A 240 -26.90 14.48 -11.81
CA ALA A 240 -26.30 14.91 -13.07
C ALA A 240 -27.40 15.24 -14.09
N GLU A 241 -27.21 16.34 -14.83
CA GLU A 241 -28.13 16.73 -15.90
C GLU A 241 -28.13 15.75 -17.08
N ARG A 242 -26.96 15.15 -17.36
CA ARG A 242 -26.77 14.13 -18.39
C ARG A 242 -26.15 12.90 -17.75
N SER A 243 -26.69 11.73 -18.08
CA SER A 243 -26.17 10.46 -17.57
C SER A 243 -24.71 10.27 -18.01
N PRO A 244 -23.75 10.22 -17.08
CA PRO A 244 -22.41 9.71 -17.37
C PRO A 244 -22.36 8.18 -17.31
N CYS A 245 -23.50 7.55 -16.98
CA CYS A 245 -23.62 6.12 -16.82
C CYS A 245 -23.78 5.44 -18.19
N GLY A 246 -23.62 4.12 -18.21
CA GLY A 246 -23.79 3.34 -19.43
C GLY A 246 -25.17 3.57 -20.09
N PRO A 247 -25.30 3.31 -21.41
CA PRO A 247 -26.54 3.54 -22.13
C PRO A 247 -27.75 2.89 -21.44
N GLY A 248 -28.79 3.68 -21.15
CA GLY A 248 -30.02 3.21 -20.50
C GLY A 248 -29.97 3.12 -18.97
N ALA A 249 -28.84 3.40 -18.34
CA ALA A 249 -28.72 3.42 -16.88
C ALA A 249 -29.12 4.79 -16.30
N GLY A 250 -30.08 4.80 -15.36
CA GLY A 250 -30.48 6.00 -14.62
C GLY A 250 -29.53 6.40 -13.49
N SER A 251 -28.61 5.51 -13.12
CA SER A 251 -27.58 5.74 -12.10
C SER A 251 -26.39 4.81 -12.27
N CYS A 252 -25.24 5.18 -11.71
CA CYS A 252 -24.03 4.38 -11.65
C CYS A 252 -23.24 4.70 -10.37
N GLY A 253 -22.50 3.72 -9.87
CA GLY A 253 -21.64 3.86 -8.72
C GLY A 253 -20.22 3.38 -9.00
N SER A 254 -19.25 3.93 -8.29
CA SER A 254 -17.86 3.50 -8.33
C SER A 254 -17.19 3.63 -6.96
N VAL A 255 -16.29 2.70 -6.66
CA VAL A 255 -15.48 2.72 -5.44
C VAL A 255 -14.04 3.08 -5.77
N LEU A 256 -13.41 3.83 -4.87
CA LEU A 256 -11.98 4.13 -4.86
C LEU A 256 -11.39 3.61 -3.55
N GLY A 257 -10.14 3.17 -3.60
CA GLY A 257 -9.54 2.46 -2.48
C GLY A 257 -8.05 2.20 -2.64
N SER A 258 -7.50 1.48 -1.67
CA SER A 258 -6.16 0.89 -1.78
C SER A 258 -6.24 -0.48 -2.42
N ASP A 259 -5.29 -0.77 -3.32
CA ASP A 259 -4.90 -2.10 -3.77
C ASP A 259 -3.44 -2.29 -3.34
N SER A 260 -3.24 -2.86 -2.16
CA SER A 260 -1.95 -2.90 -1.48
C SER A 260 -1.13 -4.13 -1.85
N ASP A 261 -1.75 -5.23 -2.25
CA ASP A 261 -1.07 -6.43 -2.75
C ASP A 261 -0.95 -6.49 -4.29
N GLY A 262 -1.63 -5.59 -5.00
CA GLY A 262 -1.48 -5.36 -6.44
C GLY A 262 -2.19 -6.40 -7.29
N ASP A 263 -3.22 -7.08 -6.77
CA ASP A 263 -3.99 -8.09 -7.50
C ASP A 263 -5.14 -7.48 -8.35
N GLY A 264 -5.36 -6.17 -8.24
CA GLY A 264 -6.41 -5.43 -8.95
C GLY A 264 -7.73 -5.32 -8.19
N ALA A 265 -7.87 -5.97 -7.04
CA ALA A 265 -8.98 -5.80 -6.12
C ALA A 265 -8.61 -4.81 -5.01
N LEU A 266 -9.60 -4.05 -4.52
CA LEU A 266 -9.37 -3.11 -3.42
C LEU A 266 -9.46 -3.86 -2.09
N GLU A 267 -8.58 -3.61 -1.13
CA GLU A 267 -8.73 -4.14 0.23
C GLU A 267 -9.39 -3.16 1.20
N THR A 268 -9.34 -1.86 0.90
CA THR A 268 -10.05 -0.82 1.67
C THR A 268 -10.67 0.22 0.75
N TYR A 269 -11.81 0.76 1.14
CA TYR A 269 -12.47 1.86 0.45
C TYR A 269 -12.11 3.20 1.09
N THR A 270 -11.92 4.19 0.23
CA THR A 270 -11.66 5.59 0.58
C THR A 270 -12.68 6.54 -0.05
N ARG A 271 -13.42 6.07 -1.07
CA ARG A 271 -14.56 6.79 -1.61
C ARG A 271 -15.56 5.88 -2.30
N LEU A 272 -16.82 6.23 -2.19
CA LEU A 272 -17.92 5.76 -3.02
C LEU A 272 -18.50 6.97 -3.72
N GLU A 273 -18.54 6.94 -5.05
CA GLU A 273 -19.22 7.95 -5.85
C GLU A 273 -20.50 7.35 -6.42
N ILE A 274 -21.62 8.02 -6.21
CA ILE A 274 -22.93 7.66 -6.71
C ILE A 274 -23.40 8.81 -7.60
N VAL A 275 -23.72 8.50 -8.85
CA VAL A 275 -24.25 9.46 -9.80
C VAL A 275 -25.60 8.98 -10.31
N TYR A 276 -26.57 9.88 -10.36
CA TYR A 276 -27.88 9.61 -10.94
C TYR A 276 -28.35 10.75 -11.83
N SER A 277 -29.22 10.45 -12.78
CA SER A 277 -29.72 11.43 -13.74
C SER A 277 -31.08 11.02 -14.30
N GLY A 278 -31.99 11.98 -14.45
CA GLY A 278 -33.30 11.74 -15.08
C GLY A 278 -34.18 10.74 -14.31
N LEU A 279 -33.97 10.61 -13.00
CA LEU A 279 -34.83 9.84 -12.11
C LEU A 279 -35.94 10.73 -11.55
N ASP A 280 -37.12 10.15 -11.36
CA ASP A 280 -38.14 10.76 -10.51
C ASP A 280 -37.68 10.66 -9.05
N ALA A 281 -38.09 11.63 -8.22
CA ALA A 281 -37.63 11.74 -6.84
C ALA A 281 -37.86 10.44 -6.05
N ASP A 282 -39.02 9.82 -6.21
CA ASP A 282 -39.44 8.56 -5.57
C ASP A 282 -38.55 7.35 -5.92
N ALA A 283 -37.78 7.40 -7.00
CA ALA A 283 -36.85 6.34 -7.37
C ALA A 283 -35.42 6.56 -6.84
N VAL A 284 -35.08 7.77 -6.41
CA VAL A 284 -33.70 8.15 -6.06
C VAL A 284 -33.17 7.30 -4.90
N GLY A 285 -33.99 7.07 -3.88
CA GLY A 285 -33.60 6.32 -2.69
C GLY A 285 -33.14 4.91 -3.05
N TRP A 286 -33.91 4.21 -3.87
CA TRP A 286 -33.57 2.85 -4.31
C TRP A 286 -32.25 2.80 -5.07
N HIS A 287 -32.05 3.75 -5.99
CA HIS A 287 -30.82 3.84 -6.78
C HIS A 287 -29.61 4.15 -5.90
N VAL A 288 -29.74 5.07 -4.95
CA VAL A 288 -28.68 5.38 -3.99
C VAL A 288 -28.38 4.19 -3.09
N ALA A 289 -29.39 3.51 -2.56
CA ALA A 289 -29.23 2.33 -1.72
C ALA A 289 -28.54 1.18 -2.46
N ARG A 290 -28.91 0.93 -3.72
CA ARG A 290 -28.22 -0.06 -4.54
C ARG A 290 -26.72 0.25 -4.63
N TRP A 291 -26.32 1.49 -4.92
CA TRP A 291 -24.89 1.80 -5.00
C TRP A 291 -24.19 1.89 -3.64
N LEU A 292 -24.91 2.14 -2.54
CA LEU A 292 -24.37 1.97 -1.19
C LEU A 292 -23.97 0.51 -0.94
N ALA A 293 -24.73 -0.48 -1.44
CA ALA A 293 -24.37 -1.90 -1.35
C ALA A 293 -22.99 -2.19 -1.95
N LEU A 294 -22.66 -1.58 -3.09
CA LEU A 294 -21.32 -1.66 -3.70
C LEU A 294 -20.24 -1.13 -2.74
N GLY A 295 -20.51 -0.02 -2.05
CA GLY A 295 -19.65 0.51 -0.98
C GLY A 295 -19.49 -0.41 0.23
N PHE A 296 -20.28 -1.48 0.35
CA PHE A 296 -20.12 -2.54 1.34
C PHE A 296 -19.63 -3.86 0.73
N GLY A 297 -19.07 -3.83 -0.48
CA GLY A 297 -18.47 -5.00 -1.11
C GLY A 297 -19.46 -5.93 -1.81
N ILE A 298 -20.72 -5.51 -1.95
CA ILE A 298 -21.74 -6.31 -2.63
C ILE A 298 -21.68 -6.03 -4.14
N GLU A 299 -20.89 -6.84 -4.84
CA GLU A 299 -20.66 -6.72 -6.29
C GLU A 299 -21.51 -7.70 -7.10
N ASN A 300 -21.81 -8.87 -6.53
CA ASN A 300 -22.58 -9.91 -7.18
C ASN A 300 -24.08 -9.65 -7.02
N GLU A 301 -24.83 -9.70 -8.12
CA GLU A 301 -26.27 -9.43 -8.12
C GLU A 301 -27.07 -10.32 -7.14
N SER A 302 -26.67 -11.58 -6.96
CA SER A 302 -27.32 -12.49 -6.00
C SER A 302 -27.07 -12.11 -4.54
N ALA A 303 -26.00 -11.37 -4.24
CA ALA A 303 -25.62 -10.93 -2.90
C ALA A 303 -26.33 -9.63 -2.48
N TYR A 304 -26.97 -8.90 -3.41
CA TYR A 304 -27.81 -7.76 -3.08
C TYR A 304 -29.00 -8.18 -2.21
N PRO A 305 -29.40 -7.35 -1.23
CA PRO A 305 -30.69 -7.48 -0.58
C PRO A 305 -31.78 -7.66 -1.64
N PRO A 306 -32.74 -8.59 -1.47
CA PRO A 306 -33.71 -8.90 -2.51
C PRO A 306 -34.43 -7.66 -3.06
N VAL A 307 -34.72 -6.68 -2.21
CA VAL A 307 -35.36 -5.41 -2.58
C VAL A 307 -34.50 -4.54 -3.49
N LEU A 308 -33.16 -4.63 -3.43
CA LEU A 308 -32.21 -3.82 -4.21
C LEU A 308 -31.72 -4.50 -5.49
N ARG A 309 -32.27 -5.64 -5.88
CA ARG A 309 -31.87 -6.39 -7.09
C ARG A 309 -32.38 -5.73 -8.38
N GLU A 310 -31.68 -5.89 -9.49
CA GLU A 310 -32.11 -5.39 -10.81
C GLU A 310 -33.40 -6.02 -11.30
N THR A 311 -33.79 -7.16 -10.73
CA THR A 311 -35.08 -7.79 -11.02
C THR A 311 -36.26 -7.14 -10.30
N THR A 312 -36.03 -6.27 -9.30
CA THR A 312 -37.08 -5.56 -8.56
C THR A 312 -37.90 -4.69 -9.51
N GLY A 313 -39.24 -4.75 -9.39
CA GLY A 313 -40.17 -4.09 -10.31
C GLY A 313 -40.12 -2.56 -10.20
N HIS A 314 -40.54 -1.86 -11.25
CA HIS A 314 -40.52 -0.39 -11.31
C HIS A 314 -41.30 0.26 -10.14
N ASP A 315 -42.49 -0.23 -9.83
CA ASP A 315 -43.32 0.28 -8.73
C ASP A 315 -42.66 0.03 -7.36
N GLU A 316 -41.98 -1.10 -7.18
CA GLU A 316 -41.30 -1.44 -5.93
C GLU A 316 -40.11 -0.51 -5.67
N ARG A 317 -39.36 -0.12 -6.71
CA ARG A 317 -38.24 0.83 -6.61
C ARG A 317 -38.68 2.26 -6.21
N ARG A 318 -39.97 2.55 -6.36
CA ARG A 318 -40.59 3.85 -6.06
C ARG A 318 -41.46 3.83 -4.81
N GLY A 319 -41.67 2.64 -4.25
CA GLY A 319 -42.45 2.44 -3.05
C GLY A 319 -41.59 2.49 -1.79
N ASP A 320 -42.16 2.04 -0.68
CA ASP A 320 -41.50 2.02 0.63
C ASP A 320 -40.50 0.85 0.78
N TRP A 321 -39.59 0.66 -0.18
CA TRP A 321 -38.65 -0.49 -0.26
C TRP A 321 -37.67 -0.59 0.92
N TRP A 322 -37.46 0.51 1.64
CA TRP A 322 -36.53 0.62 2.77
C TRP A 322 -37.10 0.10 4.11
N ARG A 323 -38.37 -0.30 4.13
CA ARG A 323 -39.07 -0.72 5.36
C ARG A 323 -38.81 -2.17 5.74
#